data_AF-A0A7L1U8Y4-F1
#
_entry.id   AF-A0A7L1U8Y4-F1
#
_cell.length_a   1.000
_cell.length_b   1.000
_cell.length_c   1.000
_cell.angle_alpha   90.00
_cell.angle_beta   90.00
_cell.angle_gamma   90.00
#
_symmetry.space_group_name_H-M   'P 1'
#
loop_
_entity.id
_entity.type
_entity.pdbx_description
1 polymer ?
#
loop_
_entity_poly.entity_id
_entity_poly.type
_entity_poly.pdbx_seq_one_letter_code
_entity_poly.pdbx_strand_id
1 'polypeptide(L)' 'PPNLDIKHVMGLADLRKKLPEAAFGKKNYTGNEVCFQGVCSSLYEVEISHKEQPRMDQLLEKLREKDL' A
#
# COMPACT_ATOMS: atom_id res chain seq x y z
N PRO A 1 -8.30 9.83 -6.11
CA PRO A 1 -7.57 9.98 -7.40
C PRO A 1 -8.03 8.93 -8.42
N PRO A 2 -8.47 9.32 -9.63
CA PRO A 2 -9.05 8.38 -10.59
C PRO A 2 -8.01 7.44 -11.23
N ASN A 3 -6.71 7.79 -11.19
CA ASN A 3 -5.62 6.96 -11.70
C ASN A 3 -4.54 6.80 -10.62
N LEU A 4 -4.28 5.55 -10.22
CA LEU A 4 -3.15 5.17 -9.37
C LEU A 4 -1.96 4.86 -10.26
N ASP A 5 -0.85 5.56 -10.05
CA ASP A 5 0.41 5.33 -10.77
C ASP A 5 1.51 4.97 -9.76
N ILE A 6 2.31 3.95 -10.10
CA ILE A 6 3.35 3.43 -9.23
C ILE A 6 4.67 4.09 -9.62
N LYS A 7 4.85 5.35 -9.22
CA LYS A 7 6.10 6.10 -9.50
C LYS A 7 7.22 5.76 -8.54
N HIS A 8 6.87 5.38 -7.30
CA HIS A 8 7.82 5.12 -6.24
C HIS A 8 7.45 3.81 -5.55
N VAL A 9 8.40 2.90 -5.48
CA VAL A 9 8.27 1.60 -4.80
C VAL A 9 9.30 1.57 -3.67
N MET A 10 8.90 1.08 -2.51
CA MET A 10 9.74 1.03 -1.31
C MET A 10 9.50 -0.28 -0.59
N GLY A 11 10.57 -0.90 -0.07
CA GLY A 11 10.44 -2.10 0.74
C GLY A 11 9.77 -1.82 2.08
N LEU A 12 9.08 -2.82 2.62
CA LEU A 12 8.39 -2.75 3.91
C LEU A 12 9.27 -2.23 5.06
N ALA A 13 10.56 -2.63 5.10
CA ALA A 13 11.49 -2.20 6.13
C ALA A 13 11.77 -0.69 6.08
N ASP A 14 11.95 -0.12 4.88
CA ASP A 14 12.17 1.31 4.73
C ASP A 14 10.88 2.11 4.90
N LEU A 15 9.75 1.54 4.50
CA LEU A 15 8.44 2.13 4.75
C LEU A 15 8.16 2.28 6.25
N ARG A 16 8.51 1.26 7.06
CA ARG A 16 8.41 1.30 8.54
C ARG A 16 9.28 2.35 9.21
N LYS A 17 10.38 2.77 8.58
CA LYS A 17 11.22 3.88 9.09
C LYS A 17 10.59 5.25 8.84
N LYS A 18 9.71 5.36 7.84
CA LYS A 18 9.12 6.63 7.40
C LYS A 18 7.70 6.85 7.90
N LEU A 19 6.95 5.77 8.10
CA LEU A 19 5.57 5.83 8.57
C LEU A 19 5.48 5.42 10.05
N PRO A 20 4.57 6.03 10.81
CA PRO A 20 4.32 5.62 12.18
C PRO A 20 3.79 4.20 12.24
N GLU A 21 4.09 3.49 13.34
CA GLU A 21 3.63 2.10 13.57
C GLU A 21 2.10 1.97 13.44
N ALA A 22 1.37 3.02 13.82
CA ALA A 22 -0.08 3.10 13.69
C ALA A 22 -0.58 2.85 12.25
N ALA A 23 0.20 3.23 11.22
CA ALA A 23 -0.16 3.05 9.82
C ALA A 23 -0.13 1.59 9.34
N PHE A 24 0.50 0.67 10.09
CA PHE A 24 0.66 -0.73 9.69
C PHE A 24 -0.38 -1.69 10.27
N GLY A 25 -1.17 -1.24 11.26
CA GLY A 25 -2.23 -2.05 11.84
C GLY A 25 -3.59 -1.72 11.22
N LYS A 26 -4.22 -2.68 10.52
CA LYS A 26 -5.57 -2.48 9.93
C LYS A 26 -6.60 -1.99 10.96
N LYS A 27 -6.51 -2.48 12.21
CA LYS A 27 -7.37 -2.08 13.33
C LYS A 27 -7.20 -0.63 13.80
N ASN A 28 -6.12 0.04 13.39
CA ASN A 28 -5.83 1.41 13.80
C ASN A 28 -6.53 2.44 12.90
N TYR A 29 -7.08 2.02 11.76
CA TYR A 29 -7.79 2.87 10.84
C TYR A 29 -9.25 3.04 11.28
N THR A 30 -9.68 4.30 11.42
CA THR A 30 -11.08 4.66 11.65
C THR A 30 -11.58 5.39 10.41
N GLY A 31 -12.62 4.86 9.75
CA GLY A 31 -13.08 5.45 8.49
C GLY A 31 -12.02 5.46 7.39
N ASN A 32 -11.17 4.41 7.34
CA ASN A 32 -10.04 4.27 6.41
C ASN A 32 -8.90 5.27 6.59
N GLU A 33 -8.87 6.03 7.67
CA GLU A 33 -7.78 6.97 7.97
C GLU A 33 -7.16 6.72 9.34
N VAL A 34 -5.87 6.97 9.46
CA VAL A 34 -5.14 7.01 10.73
C VAL A 34 -4.18 8.20 10.71
N CYS A 35 -4.24 9.02 11.75
CA CYS A 35 -3.32 10.13 11.97
C CYS A 35 -2.53 9.89 13.26
N PHE A 36 -1.21 9.86 13.16
CA PHE A 36 -0.32 9.67 14.30
C PHE A 36 0.95 10.49 14.12
N GLN A 37 1.37 11.21 15.17
CA GLN A 37 2.59 12.04 15.16
C GLN A 37 2.67 13.02 13.96
N GLY A 38 1.54 13.64 13.57
CA GLY A 38 1.50 14.63 12.48
C GLY A 38 1.55 14.03 11.06
N VAL A 39 1.51 12.70 10.93
CA VAL A 39 1.39 11.99 9.65
C VAL A 39 0.01 11.35 9.57
N CYS A 40 -0.70 11.57 8.47
CA CYS A 40 -1.97 10.91 8.18
C CYS A 40 -1.80 9.92 7.02
N SER A 41 -2.37 8.74 7.19
CA SER A 41 -2.35 7.66 6.20
C SER A 41 -3.78 7.22 5.94
N SER A 42 -4.11 6.97 4.67
CA SER A 42 -5.40 6.43 4.26
C SER A 42 -5.21 5.04 3.65
N LEU A 43 -6.07 4.10 4.03
CA LEU A 43 -6.06 2.73 3.52
C LEU A 43 -7.15 2.58 2.46
N TYR A 44 -6.78 2.10 1.26
CA TYR A 44 -7.72 1.83 0.18
C TYR A 44 -7.59 0.38 -0.25
N GLU A 45 -8.72 -0.32 -0.32
CA GLU A 45 -8.82 -1.61 -1.00
C GLU A 45 -9.19 -1.34 -2.47
N VAL A 46 -8.48 -2.01 -3.39
CA VAL A 46 -8.70 -1.85 -4.83
C VAL A 46 -9.29 -3.15 -5.39
N GLU A 47 -10.36 -3.01 -6.17
CA GLU A 47 -10.89 -4.10 -6.98
C GLU A 47 -10.31 -4.03 -8.39
N ILE A 48 -9.98 -5.19 -8.93
CA ILE A 48 -9.34 -5.32 -10.24
C ILE A 48 -10.31 -6.01 -11.17
N SER A 49 -10.45 -5.49 -12.39
CA SER A 49 -11.26 -6.18 -13.39
C SER A 49 -10.60 -7.52 -13.73
N HIS A 50 -11.40 -8.56 -13.98
CA HIS A 50 -10.90 -9.89 -14.34
C HIS A 50 -9.97 -9.87 -15.58
N LYS A 51 -10.12 -8.87 -16.46
CA LYS A 51 -9.26 -8.68 -17.64
C LYS A 51 -7.82 -8.29 -17.28
N GLU A 52 -7.63 -7.60 -16.16
CA GLU A 52 -6.32 -7.14 -15.69
C GLU A 52 -5.67 -8.12 -14.69
N GLN A 53 -6.35 -9.21 -14.31
CA GLN A 53 -5.85 -10.21 -13.36
C GLN A 53 -4.44 -10.72 -13.72
N PRO A 54 -4.13 -11.13 -14.98
CA PRO A 54 -2.81 -11.63 -15.33
C PRO A 54 -1.70 -10.58 -15.15
N ARG A 55 -2.03 -9.32 -15.42
CA ARG A 55 -1.10 -8.19 -15.23
C ARG A 55 -0.86 -7.95 -13.74
N MET A 56 -1.89 -8.11 -12.91
CA MET A 56 -1.75 -8.00 -11.47
C MET A 56 -0.89 -9.11 -10.89
N ASP A 57 -1.15 -10.35 -11.28
CA ASP A 57 -0.38 -11.51 -10.82
C ASP A 57 1.11 -11.34 -11.17
N GLN A 58 1.41 -10.86 -12.38
CA GLN A 58 2.78 -10.56 -12.78
C GLN A 58 3.43 -9.46 -11.94
N LEU A 59 2.67 -8.43 -11.53
CA LEU A 59 3.21 -7.40 -10.64
C LEU A 59 3.51 -7.97 -9.25
N LEU A 60 2.61 -8.79 -8.70
CA LEU A 60 2.79 -9.41 -7.38
C LEU A 60 4.03 -10.30 -7.35
N GLU A 61 4.26 -11.09 -8.38
CA GLU A 61 5.49 -11.90 -8.51
C GLU A 61 6.74 -11.01 -8.55
N LYS A 62 6.75 -9.94 -9.34
CA LYS A 62 7.88 -9.00 -9.40
C LYS A 62 8.15 -8.27 -8.09
N LEU A 63 7.11 -7.98 -7.30
CA LEU A 63 7.25 -7.39 -5.97
C LEU A 63 7.87 -8.41 -5.00
N ARG A 64 7.37 -9.65 -5.04
CA ARG A 64 7.87 -10.76 -4.22
C ARG A 64 9.34 -11.09 -4.51
N GLU A 65 9.74 -11.13 -5.78
CA GLU A 65 11.15 -11.33 -6.17
C GLU A 65 12.08 -10.25 -5.62
N LYS A 66 11.55 -9.05 -5.38
CA LYS A 66 12.30 -7.90 -4.87
C LYS A 66 12.23 -7.74 -3.34
N ASP A 67 11.61 -8.70 -2.66
CA ASP A 67 11.39 -8.67 -1.20
C ASP A 67 10.69 -7.38 -0.73
N LEU A 68 9.73 -6.92 -1.54
CA LEU A 68 8.94 -5.72 -1.31
C LEU A 68 7.61 -6.03 -0.62
#